data_AF-X6EMU2-F1
#
_entry.id   AF-X6EMU2-F1
#
_cell.length_a   1.000
_cell.length_b   1.000
_cell.length_c   1.000
_cell.angle_alpha   90.00
_cell.angle_beta   90.00
_cell.angle_gamma   90.00
#
_symmetry.space_group_name_H-M   'P 1'
#
loop_
_entity.id
_entity.type
_entity.pdbx_description
1 polymer ?
#
loop_
_entity_poly.entity_id
_entity_poly.type
_entity_poly.pdbx_seq_one_letter_code
_entity_poly.pdbx_strand_id
1 'polypeptide(L)'
;MLRAAVQAGTEVGKRAKAVMDAGELVSDAIVNAIVAERIDQADCAKGFILDGYPRTLVQADAVESMLSERGIGLDTVIELVVDDKALVGRIVKRADDAKAAGQPVRKDDNPAVFEERLREYYKKTAPLTGYYYAKGKLKTVDGMASIDAVTAEIEAVLAAAEKAR
;
A
#
# COMPACT_ATOMS: atom_id res chain seq x y z
N MET A 1 -7.38 5.53 3.01
CA MET A 1 -7.86 6.22 1.81
C MET A 1 -9.32 5.91 1.49
N LEU A 2 -9.70 4.68 1.10
CA LEU A 2 -11.10 4.30 0.80
C LEU A 2 -12.12 4.69 1.89
N ARG A 3 -11.84 4.34 3.16
CA ARG A 3 -12.70 4.71 4.30
C ARG A 3 -12.86 6.23 4.47
N ALA A 4 -11.80 6.99 4.22
CA ALA A 4 -11.82 8.46 4.34
C ALA A 4 -12.66 9.08 3.23
N ALA A 5 -12.55 8.59 1.98
CA ALA A 5 -13.40 9.04 0.87
C ALA A 5 -14.88 8.74 1.13
N VAL A 6 -15.19 7.54 1.65
CA VAL A 6 -16.56 7.18 2.07
C VAL A 6 -17.07 8.10 3.18
N GLN A 7 -16.25 8.38 4.19
CA GLN A 7 -16.61 9.24 5.32
C GLN A 7 -16.78 10.71 4.91
N ALA A 8 -15.94 11.21 4.00
CA ALA A 8 -16.03 12.56 3.46
C ALA A 8 -17.21 12.74 2.48
N GLY A 9 -17.84 11.65 2.04
CA GLY A 9 -18.99 11.70 1.14
C GLY A 9 -18.65 12.23 -0.25
N THR A 10 -17.41 12.02 -0.72
CA THR A 10 -17.02 12.40 -2.08
C THR A 10 -17.80 11.58 -3.10
N GLU A 11 -17.93 12.05 -4.34
CA GLU A 11 -18.68 11.31 -5.37
C GLU A 11 -18.10 9.91 -5.59
N VAL A 12 -16.77 9.79 -5.60
CA VAL A 12 -16.10 8.48 -5.68
C VAL A 12 -16.35 7.66 -4.40
N GLY A 13 -16.28 8.29 -3.23
CA GLY A 13 -16.57 7.65 -1.95
C GLY A 13 -17.99 7.07 -1.87
N LYS A 14 -19.00 7.78 -2.38
CA LYS A 14 -20.39 7.30 -2.45
C LYS A 14 -20.52 6.06 -3.32
N ARG A 15 -19.90 6.06 -4.51
CA ARG A 15 -19.88 4.87 -5.40
C ARG A 15 -19.20 3.69 -4.73
N ALA A 16 -18.05 3.93 -4.11
CA ALA A 16 -17.31 2.88 -3.42
C ALA A 16 -18.12 2.30 -2.25
N LYS A 17 -18.81 3.17 -1.49
CA LYS A 17 -19.72 2.74 -0.42
C LYS A 17 -20.84 1.85 -0.95
N ALA A 18 -21.48 2.22 -2.07
CA ALA A 18 -22.56 1.42 -2.65
C ALA A 18 -22.09 0.01 -3.05
N VAL A 19 -20.92 -0.11 -3.68
CA VAL A 19 -20.30 -1.41 -4.03
C VAL A 19 -19.98 -2.23 -2.77
N MET A 20 -19.41 -1.59 -1.74
CA MET A 20 -19.11 -2.26 -0.47
C MET A 20 -20.37 -2.71 0.28
N ASP A 21 -21.42 -1.89 0.32
CA ASP A 21 -22.70 -2.21 0.95
C ASP A 21 -23.40 -3.39 0.26
N ALA A 22 -23.20 -3.54 -1.06
CA ALA A 22 -23.67 -4.68 -1.84
C ALA A 22 -22.84 -5.97 -1.62
N GLY A 23 -21.75 -5.91 -0.83
CA GLY A 23 -20.83 -7.03 -0.61
C GLY A 23 -19.91 -7.32 -1.80
N GLU A 24 -19.83 -6.40 -2.76
CA GLU A 24 -19.01 -6.53 -3.95
C GLU A 24 -17.59 -6.00 -3.72
N LEU A 25 -16.66 -6.45 -4.56
CA LEU A 25 -15.28 -5.95 -4.54
C LEU A 25 -15.18 -4.61 -5.26
N VAL A 26 -14.56 -3.64 -4.62
CA VAL A 26 -14.28 -2.33 -5.23
C VAL A 26 -13.35 -2.53 -6.43
N SER A 27 -13.80 -2.10 -7.61
CA SER A 27 -13.03 -2.24 -8.85
C SER A 27 -11.78 -1.36 -8.87
N ASP A 28 -10.78 -1.77 -9.66
CA ASP A 28 -9.56 -0.98 -9.86
C ASP A 28 -9.89 0.45 -10.32
N ALA A 29 -10.87 0.63 -11.20
CA ALA A 29 -11.29 1.96 -11.66
C ALA A 29 -11.78 2.86 -10.51
N ILE A 30 -12.51 2.32 -9.54
CA ILE A 30 -12.94 3.09 -8.35
C ILE A 30 -11.72 3.38 -7.47
N VAL A 31 -10.84 2.41 -7.22
CA VAL A 31 -9.63 2.62 -6.42
C VAL A 31 -8.75 3.71 -7.03
N ASN A 32 -8.48 3.64 -8.33
CA ASN A 32 -7.67 4.61 -9.07
C ASN A 32 -8.27 6.03 -8.94
N ALA A 33 -9.59 6.16 -9.06
CA ALA A 33 -10.28 7.44 -8.90
C ALA A 33 -10.15 8.00 -7.48
N ILE A 34 -10.21 7.15 -6.45
CA ILE A 34 -9.98 7.58 -5.05
C ILE A 34 -8.54 8.06 -4.87
N VAL A 35 -7.56 7.36 -5.45
CA VAL A 35 -6.15 7.75 -5.37
C VAL A 35 -5.92 9.09 -6.06
N ALA A 36 -6.47 9.27 -7.26
CA ALA A 36 -6.36 10.52 -8.01
C ALA A 36 -6.93 11.71 -7.20
N GLU A 37 -8.17 11.57 -6.69
CA GLU A 37 -8.79 12.59 -5.84
C GLU A 37 -7.96 12.88 -4.57
N ARG A 38 -7.32 11.85 -4.01
CA ARG A 38 -6.49 12.00 -2.80
C ARG A 38 -5.20 12.77 -3.07
N ILE A 39 -4.54 12.52 -4.21
CA ILE A 39 -3.28 13.18 -4.60
C ILE A 39 -3.52 14.66 -4.94
N ASP A 40 -4.72 15.02 -5.38
CA ASP A 40 -5.07 16.42 -5.71
C ASP A 40 -5.32 17.31 -4.48
N GLN A 41 -5.29 16.75 -3.27
CA GLN A 41 -5.46 17.50 -2.03
C GLN A 41 -4.22 18.35 -1.72
N ALA A 42 -4.43 19.51 -1.09
CA ALA A 42 -3.37 20.50 -0.84
C ALA A 42 -2.21 19.97 0.02
N ASP A 43 -2.45 19.00 0.91
CA ASP A 43 -1.42 18.40 1.75
C ASP A 43 -0.46 17.49 0.96
N CYS A 44 -0.86 17.01 -0.22
CA CYS A 44 -0.01 16.22 -1.12
C CYS A 44 0.93 17.08 -1.98
N ALA A 45 0.84 18.41 -1.92
CA ALA A 45 1.70 19.31 -2.70
C ALA A 45 3.19 19.18 -2.35
N LYS A 46 3.52 18.72 -1.13
CA LYS A 46 4.90 18.48 -0.68
C LYS A 46 5.39 17.05 -0.94
N GLY A 47 4.57 16.23 -1.60
CA GLY A 47 4.80 14.80 -1.77
C GLY A 47 3.81 13.97 -0.97
N PHE A 48 3.89 12.66 -1.18
CA PHE A 48 2.98 11.69 -0.59
C PHE A 48 3.62 10.30 -0.58
N ILE A 49 3.10 9.42 0.26
CA ILE A 49 3.44 8.00 0.29
C ILE A 49 2.17 7.23 -0.05
N LEU A 50 2.24 6.38 -1.08
CA LEU A 50 1.18 5.44 -1.39
C LEU A 50 1.45 4.13 -0.66
N ASP A 51 0.63 3.83 0.35
CA ASP A 51 0.69 2.59 1.12
C ASP A 51 -0.53 1.71 0.79
N GLY A 52 -0.23 0.47 0.36
CA GLY A 52 -1.24 -0.52 -0.01
C GLY A 52 -1.83 -0.34 -1.41
N TYR A 53 -1.30 0.56 -2.23
CA TYR A 53 -1.62 0.75 -3.65
C TYR A 53 -0.36 1.28 -4.37
N PRO A 54 -0.03 0.81 -5.59
CA PRO A 54 -0.72 -0.21 -6.38
C PRO A 54 -0.47 -1.64 -5.86
N ARG A 55 -1.38 -2.57 -6.19
CA ARG A 55 -1.29 -4.01 -5.85
C ARG A 55 -1.28 -4.93 -7.06
N THR A 56 -1.51 -4.40 -8.26
CA THR A 56 -1.53 -5.14 -9.53
C THR A 56 -0.77 -4.33 -10.58
N LEU A 57 -0.30 -4.99 -11.65
CA LEU A 57 0.38 -4.32 -12.76
C LEU A 57 -0.51 -3.27 -13.43
N VAL A 58 -1.80 -3.56 -13.59
CA VAL A 58 -2.79 -2.63 -14.16
C VAL A 58 -2.91 -1.37 -13.31
N GLN A 59 -2.91 -1.50 -11.98
CA GLN A 59 -2.89 -0.35 -11.08
C GLN A 59 -1.56 0.40 -11.15
N ALA A 60 -0.43 -0.29 -11.34
CA ALA A 60 0.87 0.36 -11.50
C ALA A 60 0.94 1.22 -12.77
N ASP A 61 0.43 0.72 -13.90
CA ASP A 61 0.30 1.49 -15.14
C ASP A 61 -0.65 2.70 -14.97
N ALA A 62 -1.72 2.52 -14.19
CA ALA A 62 -2.65 3.61 -13.87
C ALA A 62 -2.00 4.68 -12.98
N VAL A 63 -1.15 4.29 -12.01
CA VAL A 63 -0.34 5.23 -11.22
C VAL A 63 0.53 6.07 -12.13
N GLU A 64 1.27 5.44 -13.04
CA GLU A 64 2.19 6.17 -13.92
C GLU A 64 1.46 7.16 -14.82
N SER A 65 0.36 6.74 -15.45
CA SER A 65 -0.46 7.63 -16.27
C SER A 65 -0.98 8.81 -15.46
N MET A 66 -1.57 8.55 -14.29
CA MET A 66 -2.14 9.56 -13.39
C MET A 66 -1.10 10.58 -12.90
N LEU A 67 0.11 10.11 -12.57
CA LEU A 67 1.21 10.98 -12.13
C LEU A 67 1.76 11.79 -13.31
N SER A 68 1.94 11.16 -14.48
CA SER A 68 2.44 11.82 -15.69
C SER A 68 1.51 12.93 -16.17
N GLU A 69 0.19 12.73 -16.12
CA GLU A 69 -0.81 13.75 -16.45
C GLU A 69 -0.71 15.00 -15.57
N ARG A 70 -0.17 14.85 -14.35
CA ARG A 70 0.05 15.94 -13.38
C ARG A 70 1.46 16.52 -13.45
N GLY A 71 2.31 16.01 -14.34
CA GLY A 71 3.73 16.35 -14.37
C GLY A 71 4.50 15.91 -13.10
N ILE A 72 3.97 14.93 -12.36
CA ILE A 72 4.59 14.38 -11.16
C ILE A 72 5.40 13.14 -11.54
N GLY A 73 6.65 13.08 -11.13
CA GLY A 73 7.48 11.88 -11.23
C GLY A 73 7.34 11.00 -9.98
N LEU A 74 7.31 9.67 -10.16
CA LEU A 74 7.50 8.74 -9.06
C LEU A 74 8.98 8.68 -8.69
N ASP A 75 9.33 9.03 -7.45
CA ASP A 75 10.72 9.11 -7.01
C ASP A 75 11.32 7.73 -6.75
N THR A 76 10.65 6.93 -5.93
CA THR A 76 11.12 5.60 -5.54
C THR A 76 9.98 4.69 -5.11
N VAL A 77 10.21 3.38 -5.17
CA VAL A 77 9.35 2.34 -4.60
C VAL A 77 10.20 1.55 -3.61
N ILE A 78 9.73 1.45 -2.37
CA ILE A 78 10.44 0.75 -1.30
C ILE A 78 9.76 -0.61 -1.05
N GLU A 79 10.51 -1.68 -1.25
CA GLU A 79 10.10 -3.05 -0.92
C GLU A 79 10.72 -3.45 0.42
N LEU A 80 9.86 -3.76 1.41
CA LEU A 80 10.28 -4.35 2.67
C LEU A 80 10.39 -5.87 2.50
N VAL A 81 11.61 -6.39 2.45
CA VAL A 81 11.87 -7.81 2.29
C VAL A 81 11.71 -8.50 3.64
N VAL A 82 10.87 -9.53 3.70
CA VAL A 82 10.51 -10.22 4.95
C VAL A 82 10.42 -11.73 4.73
N ASP A 83 10.61 -12.51 5.81
CA ASP A 83 10.36 -13.96 5.80
C ASP A 83 8.88 -14.25 6.10
N ASP A 84 8.21 -14.89 5.14
CA ASP A 84 6.82 -15.34 5.25
C ASP A 84 6.53 -16.12 6.53
N LYS A 85 7.45 -16.99 6.95
CA LYS A 85 7.27 -17.81 8.17
C LYS A 85 7.23 -16.93 9.41
N ALA A 86 8.05 -15.88 9.44
CA ALA A 86 8.05 -14.92 10.52
C ALA A 86 6.78 -14.04 10.53
N LEU A 87 6.17 -13.79 9.36
CA LEU A 87 4.95 -12.99 9.27
C LEU A 87 3.76 -13.66 9.95
N VAL A 88 3.62 -14.99 9.86
CA VAL A 88 2.54 -15.73 10.54
C VAL A 88 2.57 -15.45 12.05
N GLY A 89 3.76 -15.56 12.65
CA GLY A 89 3.96 -15.26 14.07
C GLY A 89 3.61 -13.81 14.43
N ARG A 90 3.96 -12.85 13.57
CA ARG A 90 3.62 -11.42 13.76
C ARG A 90 2.12 -11.17 13.73
N ILE A 91 1.36 -11.86 12.87
CA ILE A 91 -0.10 -11.73 12.79
C ILE A 91 -0.78 -12.30 14.03
N VAL A 92 -0.35 -13.48 14.48
CA VAL A 92 -0.87 -14.09 15.73
C VAL A 92 -0.57 -13.17 16.92
N LYS A 93 0.67 -12.69 17.03
CA LYS A 93 1.05 -11.72 18.07
C LYS A 93 0.19 -10.45 18.03
N ARG A 94 -0.09 -9.91 16.84
CA ARG A 94 -0.97 -8.73 16.70
C ARG A 94 -2.38 -9.00 17.21
N ALA A 95 -2.94 -10.18 16.93
CA ALA A 95 -4.24 -10.57 17.45
C ALA A 95 -4.22 -10.64 18.98
N ASP A 96 -3.17 -11.22 19.57
CA ASP A 96 -3.05 -11.40 21.01
C ASP A 96 -2.79 -10.07 21.73
N ASP A 97 -1.94 -9.20 21.19
CA ASP A 97 -1.71 -7.84 21.68
C ASP A 97 -3.03 -7.04 21.68
N ALA A 98 -3.84 -7.15 20.62
CA ALA A 98 -5.16 -6.49 20.55
C ALA A 98 -6.13 -7.02 21.61
N LYS A 99 -6.20 -8.34 21.81
CA LYS A 99 -7.02 -8.95 22.88
C LYS A 99 -6.58 -8.45 24.26
N ALA A 100 -5.27 -8.44 24.51
CA ALA A 100 -4.69 -8.00 25.78
C ALA A 100 -4.99 -6.51 26.05
N ALA A 101 -5.03 -5.68 25.00
CA ALA A 101 -5.39 -4.28 25.07
C ALA A 101 -6.92 -4.01 25.11
N GLY A 102 -7.77 -5.05 25.10
CA GLY A 102 -9.23 -4.89 25.04
C GLY A 102 -9.74 -4.31 23.71
N GLN A 103 -8.93 -4.37 22.65
CA GLN A 103 -9.26 -3.87 21.32
C GLN A 103 -9.89 -4.97 20.46
N PRO A 104 -10.77 -4.63 19.50
CA PRO A 104 -11.33 -5.61 18.59
C PRO A 104 -10.23 -6.24 17.74
N VAL A 105 -10.15 -7.58 17.78
CA VAL A 105 -9.26 -8.35 16.91
C VAL A 105 -9.74 -8.24 15.48
N ARG A 106 -8.81 -8.00 14.55
CA ARG A 106 -9.15 -7.93 13.13
C ARG A 106 -9.55 -9.33 12.64
N LYS A 107 -10.61 -9.41 11.84
CA LYS A 107 -11.13 -10.70 11.33
C LYS A 107 -10.08 -11.47 10.51
N ASP A 108 -9.17 -10.75 9.87
CA ASP A 108 -8.08 -11.26 9.04
C ASP A 108 -6.80 -11.62 9.82
N ASP A 109 -6.78 -11.44 11.15
CA ASP A 109 -5.64 -11.80 12.00
C ASP A 109 -5.73 -13.26 12.49
N ASN A 110 -5.85 -14.19 11.53
CA ASN A 110 -5.77 -15.63 11.78
C ASN A 110 -4.92 -16.32 10.70
N PRO A 111 -4.28 -17.47 11.01
CA PRO A 111 -3.35 -18.12 10.08
C PRO A 111 -3.97 -18.49 8.73
N ALA A 112 -5.20 -19.03 8.71
CA ALA A 112 -5.85 -19.48 7.47
C ALA A 112 -6.12 -18.31 6.51
N VAL A 113 -6.65 -17.19 7.01
CA VAL A 113 -6.86 -15.98 6.20
C VAL A 113 -5.52 -15.37 5.79
N PHE A 114 -4.50 -15.44 6.64
CA PHE A 114 -3.18 -14.94 6.30
C PHE A 114 -2.53 -15.72 5.14
N GLU A 115 -2.63 -17.04 5.12
CA GLU A 115 -2.14 -17.87 4.00
C GLU A 115 -2.81 -17.49 2.66
N GLU A 116 -4.12 -17.26 2.67
CA GLU A 116 -4.84 -16.81 1.47
C GLU A 116 -4.38 -15.42 1.02
N ARG A 117 -4.18 -14.50 1.96
CA ARG A 117 -3.64 -13.16 1.66
C ARG A 117 -2.23 -13.21 1.09
N LEU A 118 -1.37 -14.07 1.62
CA LEU A 118 -0.01 -14.25 1.15
C LEU A 118 0.00 -14.82 -0.28
N ARG A 119 -0.87 -15.80 -0.56
CA ARG A 119 -1.07 -16.33 -1.91
C ARG A 119 -1.50 -15.25 -2.90
N GLU A 120 -2.47 -14.41 -2.52
CA GLU A 120 -2.92 -13.29 -3.35
C GLU A 120 -1.83 -12.23 -3.55
N TYR A 121 -1.02 -11.95 -2.53
CA TYR A 121 0.15 -11.09 -2.64
C TYR A 121 1.12 -11.61 -3.71
N TYR A 122 1.52 -12.89 -3.65
CA TYR A 122 2.43 -13.47 -4.64
C TYR A 122 1.85 -13.49 -6.06
N LYS A 123 0.55 -13.71 -6.18
CA LYS A 123 -0.14 -13.75 -7.47
C LYS A 123 -0.24 -12.38 -8.14
N LYS A 124 -0.50 -11.32 -7.36
CA LYS A 124 -0.89 -10.00 -7.90
C LYS A 124 0.14 -8.92 -7.65
N THR A 125 0.76 -8.91 -6.47
CA THR A 125 1.58 -7.80 -5.98
C THR A 125 3.08 -8.06 -6.14
N ALA A 126 3.56 -9.29 -5.89
CA ALA A 126 4.98 -9.63 -6.10
C ALA A 126 5.51 -9.33 -7.54
N PRO A 127 4.73 -9.45 -8.62
CA PRO A 127 5.16 -9.02 -9.95
C PRO A 127 5.56 -7.53 -10.05
N LEU A 128 5.07 -6.68 -9.14
CA LEU A 128 5.42 -5.26 -9.10
C LEU A 128 6.90 -5.03 -8.77
N THR A 129 7.54 -5.94 -8.03
CA THR A 129 8.97 -5.89 -7.75
C THR A 129 9.76 -5.88 -9.06
N GLY A 130 9.50 -6.83 -9.96
CA GLY A 130 10.13 -6.88 -11.28
C GLY A 130 9.80 -5.66 -12.15
N TYR A 131 8.55 -5.20 -12.12
CA TYR A 131 8.10 -4.02 -12.86
C TYR A 131 8.88 -2.75 -12.46
N TYR A 132 8.97 -2.46 -11.17
CA TYR A 132 9.67 -1.25 -10.69
C TYR A 132 11.19 -1.40 -10.70
N TYR A 133 11.71 -2.63 -10.63
CA TYR A 133 13.12 -2.92 -10.86
C TYR A 133 13.52 -2.54 -12.29
N ALA A 134 12.78 -3.00 -13.30
CA ALA A 134 13.06 -2.71 -14.70
C ALA A 134 13.03 -1.20 -15.03
N LYS A 135 12.30 -0.42 -14.24
CA LYS A 135 12.18 1.05 -14.35
C LYS A 135 13.21 1.83 -13.53
N GLY A 136 14.08 1.13 -12.78
CA GLY A 136 15.09 1.75 -11.93
C GLY A 136 14.52 2.51 -10.73
N LYS A 137 13.27 2.23 -10.33
CA LYS A 137 12.58 2.91 -9.21
C LYS A 137 12.59 2.11 -7.93
N LEU A 138 12.78 0.79 -8.01
CA LEU A 138 12.78 -0.09 -6.85
C LEU A 138 14.02 0.08 -5.97
N LYS A 139 13.79 0.12 -4.66
CA LYS A 139 14.78 -0.01 -3.59
C LYS A 139 14.28 -1.04 -2.59
N THR A 140 15.16 -1.93 -2.15
CA THR A 140 14.86 -2.97 -1.16
C THR A 140 15.36 -2.53 0.21
N VAL A 141 14.62 -2.87 1.26
CA VAL A 141 14.97 -2.64 2.67
C VAL A 141 14.76 -3.94 3.43
N ASP A 142 15.66 -4.27 4.37
CA ASP A 142 15.50 -5.47 5.20
C ASP A 142 14.41 -5.28 6.26
N GLY A 143 13.20 -5.76 5.97
CA GLY A 143 12.06 -5.71 6.89
C GLY A 143 12.13 -6.69 8.07
N MET A 144 13.19 -7.49 8.17
CA MET A 144 13.47 -8.36 9.31
C MET A 144 14.34 -7.69 10.37
N ALA A 145 14.99 -6.57 10.05
CA ALA A 145 15.79 -5.79 10.98
C ALA A 145 14.94 -5.11 12.08
N SER A 146 15.62 -4.51 13.07
CA SER A 146 14.96 -3.70 14.10
C SER A 146 14.27 -2.47 13.49
N ILE A 147 13.23 -1.94 14.14
CA ILE A 147 12.50 -0.75 13.68
C ILE A 147 13.47 0.41 13.38
N ASP A 148 14.40 0.70 14.28
CA ASP A 148 15.35 1.81 14.11
C ASP A 148 16.25 1.61 12.89
N ALA A 149 16.69 0.37 12.62
CA ALA A 149 17.49 0.04 11.45
C ALA A 149 16.67 0.19 10.15
N VAL A 150 15.43 -0.32 10.13
CA VAL A 150 14.51 -0.17 8.99
C VAL A 150 14.22 1.30 8.72
N THR A 151 13.96 2.09 9.76
CA THR A 151 13.73 3.54 9.65
C THR A 151 14.94 4.25 9.04
N ALA A 152 16.14 3.98 9.56
CA ALA A 152 17.37 4.59 9.04
C ALA A 152 17.63 4.23 7.58
N GLU A 153 17.34 2.98 7.17
CA GLU A 153 17.52 2.53 5.79
C GLU A 153 16.51 3.21 4.85
N ILE A 154 15.25 3.33 5.25
CA ILE A 154 14.22 4.07 4.52
C ILE A 154 14.62 5.54 4.36
N GLU A 155 15.05 6.20 5.44
CA GLU A 155 15.52 7.59 5.40
C GLU A 155 16.69 7.78 4.43
N ALA A 156 17.64 6.84 4.42
CA ALA A 156 18.76 6.86 3.48
C ALA A 156 18.29 6.73 2.02
N VAL A 157 17.32 5.85 1.75
CA VAL A 157 16.71 5.71 0.41
C VAL A 157 16.02 7.00 -0.01
N LEU A 158 15.22 7.60 0.87
CA LEU A 158 14.49 8.84 0.57
C LEU A 158 15.44 10.02 0.34
N ALA A 159 16.48 10.16 1.16
CA ALA A 159 17.49 11.21 0.99
C ALA A 159 18.29 11.05 -0.33
N ALA A 160 18.51 9.82 -0.78
CA ALA A 160 19.15 9.56 -2.07
C ALA A 160 18.21 9.90 -3.24
N ALA A 161 16.92 9.59 -3.12
CA ALA A 161 15.91 9.91 -4.14
C ALA A 161 15.71 11.42 -4.30
N GLU A 162 15.69 12.17 -3.19
CA GLU A 162 15.59 13.63 -3.21
C GLU A 162 16.78 14.29 -3.93
N LYS A 163 18.00 13.78 -3.74
CA LYS A 163 19.20 14.27 -4.42
C LYS A 163 19.24 13.98 -5.92
N ALA A 164 18.44 13.03 -6.40
CA ALA A 164 18.41 12.60 -7.79
C ALA A 164 17.32 13.31 -8.63
N ARG A 165 16.47 14.13 -7.99
CA ARG A 165 15.52 15.04 -8.65
C ARG A 165 16.23 16.24 -9.25
#